data_AF-A0A7C1CBE2-F1
#
_entry.id   AF-A0A7C1CBE2-F1
#
_cell.length_a   1.000
_cell.length_b   1.000
_cell.length_c   1.000
_cell.angle_alpha   90.00
_cell.angle_beta   90.00
_cell.angle_gamma   90.00
#
_symmetry.space_group_name_H-M   'P 1'
#
loop_
_entity.id
_entity.type
_entity.pdbx_description
1 polymer ?
#
loop_
_entity_poly.entity_id
_entity_poly.type
_entity_poly.pdbx_seq_one_letter_code
_entity_poly.pdbx_strand_id
1 'polypeptide(L)'
;MSQTAILEKLREELRKIEENLTRLEAEKKNIDEEYSAVLDEENKILEEMKKCRDQYQYIRLEMRFNTVSRRRKEIEARKTEIERKIRGYSEEKSKIQKRIEYLKPRS
;
A
#
# COMPACT_ATOMS: atom_id res chain seq x y z
N MET A 1 3.50 32.69 -21.50
CA MET A 1 4.38 32.22 -20.40
C MET A 1 5.67 31.71 -21.00
N SER A 2 6.82 32.05 -20.42
CA SER A 2 8.13 31.54 -20.90
C SER A 2 8.22 30.02 -20.75
N GLN A 3 8.91 29.35 -21.67
CA GLN A 3 9.23 27.91 -21.60
C GLN A 3 9.93 27.56 -20.28
N THR A 4 10.74 28.48 -19.73
CA THR A 4 11.39 28.33 -18.44
C THR A 4 10.38 28.22 -17.29
N ALA A 5 9.36 29.08 -17.27
CA ALA A 5 8.31 29.06 -16.24
C ALA A 5 7.46 27.77 -16.30
N ILE A 6 7.27 27.19 -17.50
CA ILE A 6 6.59 25.90 -17.65
C ILE A 6 7.45 24.76 -17.08
N LEU A 7 8.76 24.75 -17.39
CA LEU A 7 9.70 23.77 -16.86
C LEU A 7 9.82 23.84 -15.34
N GLU A 8 9.82 25.03 -14.74
CA GLU A 8 9.83 25.20 -13.29
C GLU A 8 8.59 24.62 -12.63
N LYS A 9 7.39 24.88 -13.18
CA LYS A 9 6.14 24.31 -12.69
C LYS A 9 6.14 22.78 -12.73
N LEU A 10 6.58 22.21 -13.84
CA LEU A 10 6.66 20.74 -14.00
C LEU A 10 7.67 20.12 -13.03
N ARG A 11 8.81 20.78 -12.76
CA ARG A 11 9.78 20.32 -11.76
C ARG A 11 9.20 20.38 -10.34
N GLU A 12 8.44 21.42 -10.03
CA GLU A 12 7.77 21.55 -8.74
C GLU A 12 6.71 20.46 -8.54
N GLU A 13 5.90 20.21 -9.56
CA GLU A 13 4.93 19.12 -9.57
C GLU A 13 5.59 17.75 -9.40
N LEU A 14 6.71 17.52 -10.10
CA LEU A 14 7.50 16.30 -9.96
C LEU A 14 7.99 16.10 -8.52
N ARG A 15 8.51 17.15 -7.87
CA ARG A 15 8.93 17.09 -6.46
C ARG A 15 7.79 16.68 -5.53
N LYS A 16 6.61 17.28 -5.69
CA LYS A 16 5.43 16.95 -4.88
C LYS A 16 4.99 15.50 -5.07
N ILE A 17 5.05 14.99 -6.30
CA ILE A 17 4.74 13.59 -6.59
C ILE A 17 5.75 12.66 -5.94
N GLU A 18 7.03 12.99 -5.96
CA GLU A 18 8.09 12.20 -5.30
C GLU A 18 7.94 12.17 -3.78
N GLU A 19 7.59 13.29 -3.15
CA GLU A 19 7.26 13.36 -1.73
C GLU A 19 6.04 12.49 -1.39
N ASN A 20 4.98 12.57 -2.20
CA ASN A 20 3.78 11.75 -2.03
C ASN A 20 4.08 10.26 -2.18
N LEU A 21 4.86 9.86 -3.19
CA LEU A 21 5.28 8.47 -3.39
C LEU A 21 6.07 7.96 -2.19
N THR A 22 7.05 8.72 -1.72
CA THR A 22 7.86 8.37 -0.54
C THR A 22 6.97 8.13 0.69
N ARG A 23 5.99 9.01 0.93
CA ARG A 23 5.03 8.85 2.03
C ARG A 23 4.17 7.59 1.86
N LEU A 24 3.65 7.35 0.66
CA LEU A 24 2.81 6.18 0.38
C LEU A 24 3.59 4.86 0.49
N GLU A 25 4.87 4.84 0.10
CA GLU A 25 5.75 3.68 0.25
C GLU A 25 6.01 3.37 1.73
N ALA A 26 6.23 4.40 2.55
CA ALA A 26 6.36 4.22 4.00
C ALA A 26 5.07 3.70 4.64
N GLU A 27 3.92 4.25 4.25
CA GLU A 27 2.62 3.76 4.72
C GLU A 27 2.34 2.32 4.27
N LYS A 28 2.69 1.97 3.01
CA LYS A 28 2.59 0.59 2.50
C LYS A 28 3.42 -0.36 3.34
N LYS A 29 4.66 0.02 3.70
CA LYS A 29 5.52 -0.81 4.56
C LYS A 29 4.85 -1.12 5.91
N ASN A 30 4.27 -0.10 6.54
CA ASN A 30 3.55 -0.29 7.81
C ASN A 30 2.33 -1.23 7.64
N ILE A 31 1.58 -1.09 6.54
CA ILE A 31 0.45 -1.97 6.23
C ILE A 31 0.91 -3.41 5.97
N ASP A 32 2.04 -3.61 5.29
CA ASP A 32 2.61 -4.94 5.04
C ASP A 32 3.04 -5.63 6.34
N GLU A 33 3.65 -4.88 7.26
CA GLU A 33 4.01 -5.39 8.60
C GLU A 33 2.75 -5.76 9.40
N GLU A 34 1.72 -4.91 9.39
CA GLU A 34 0.44 -5.20 10.04
C GLU A 34 -0.23 -6.45 9.45
N TYR A 35 -0.24 -6.56 8.12
CA TYR A 35 -0.81 -7.71 7.40
C TYR A 35 -0.10 -9.01 7.79
N SER A 36 1.24 -9.01 7.81
CA SER A 36 2.03 -10.18 8.20
C SER A 36 1.72 -10.61 9.62
N ALA A 37 1.65 -9.66 10.56
CA ALA A 37 1.36 -9.96 11.96
C ALA A 37 -0.03 -10.58 12.15
N VAL A 38 -1.05 -10.05 11.45
CA VAL A 38 -2.42 -10.59 11.53
C VAL A 38 -2.54 -11.95 10.83
N LEU A 39 -1.83 -12.15 9.72
CA LEU A 39 -1.78 -13.45 9.05
C LEU A 39 -1.12 -14.52 9.94
N ASP A 40 -0.05 -14.18 10.65
CA ASP A 40 0.60 -15.08 11.60
C ASP A 40 -0.32 -15.43 12.78
N GLU A 41 -1.11 -14.47 13.27
CA GLU A 41 -2.13 -14.73 14.28
C GLU A 41 -3.22 -15.67 13.77
N GLU A 42 -3.75 -15.40 12.56
CA GLU A 42 -4.78 -16.23 11.91
C GLU A 42 -4.30 -17.68 11.76
N ASN A 43 -3.06 -17.87 11.29
CA ASN A 43 -2.44 -19.18 11.13
C ASN A 43 -2.25 -19.92 12.46
N LYS A 44 -1.86 -19.22 13.53
CA LYS A 44 -1.75 -19.82 14.87
C LYS A 44 -3.09 -20.35 15.37
N ILE A 45 -4.17 -19.58 15.18
CA ILE A 45 -5.51 -20.02 15.58
C ILE A 45 -5.94 -21.25 14.77
N LEU A 46 -5.66 -21.30 13.46
CA LEU A 46 -5.93 -22.47 12.63
C LEU A 46 -5.18 -23.72 13.14
N GLU A 47 -3.91 -23.58 13.51
CA GLU A 47 -3.12 -24.68 14.08
C GLU A 47 -3.66 -25.15 15.44
N GLU A 48 -4.14 -24.23 16.29
CA GLU A 48 -4.82 -24.57 17.54
C GLU A 48 -6.13 -25.33 17.28
N MET A 49 -6.94 -24.88 16.32
CA MET A 49 -8.20 -25.54 15.93
C MET A 49 -7.96 -26.97 15.45
N LYS A 50 -6.92 -27.22 14.64
CA LYS A 50 -6.56 -28.57 14.15
C LYS A 50 -6.27 -29.57 15.29
N LYS A 51 -5.78 -29.07 16.42
CA LYS A 51 -5.41 -29.89 17.59
C LYS A 51 -6.51 -29.95 18.65
N CYS A 52 -7.56 -29.14 18.50
CA CYS A 52 -8.63 -29.01 19.49
C CYS A 52 -9.60 -30.18 19.41
N ARG A 53 -9.74 -30.93 20.51
CA ARG A 53 -10.72 -32.03 20.63
C ARG A 53 -11.97 -31.64 21.41
N ASP A 54 -11.90 -30.54 22.16
CA ASP A 54 -13.01 -30.02 22.96
C ASP A 54 -13.89 -29.11 22.10
N GLN A 55 -15.20 -29.38 22.09
CA GLN A 55 -16.16 -28.66 21.24
C GLN A 55 -16.37 -27.21 21.69
N TYR A 56 -16.40 -26.94 22.99
CA TYR A 56 -16.60 -25.58 23.50
C TYR A 56 -15.37 -24.71 23.20
N GLN A 57 -14.17 -25.26 23.37
CA GLN A 57 -12.93 -24.60 22.99
C GLN A 57 -12.87 -24.34 21.48
N TYR A 58 -13.29 -25.31 20.67
CA TYR A 58 -13.34 -25.15 19.22
C TYR A 58 -14.24 -23.97 18.81
N ILE A 59 -15.44 -23.86 19.38
CA ILE A 59 -16.36 -22.74 19.11
C ILE A 59 -15.71 -21.39 19.48
N ARG A 60 -14.97 -21.32 20.59
CA ARG A 60 -14.24 -20.10 20.96
C ARG A 60 -13.12 -19.75 19.98
N LEU A 61 -12.36 -20.76 19.55
CA LEU A 61 -11.31 -20.57 18.54
C LEU A 61 -11.89 -20.13 17.19
N GLU A 62 -13.02 -20.69 16.77
CA GLU A 62 -13.72 -20.31 15.55
C GLU A 62 -14.21 -18.86 15.60
N MET A 63 -14.79 -18.41 16.71
CA MET A 63 -15.17 -17.01 16.89
C MET A 63 -13.96 -16.08 16.80
N ARG A 64 -12.84 -16.44 17.45
CA ARG A 64 -11.61 -15.66 17.39
C ARG A 64 -11.03 -15.63 15.98
N PHE A 65 -10.99 -16.77 15.29
CA PHE A 65 -10.56 -16.89 13.90
C PHE A 65 -11.36 -15.96 12.99
N ASN A 66 -12.69 -15.96 13.13
CA ASN A 66 -13.57 -15.11 12.33
C ASN A 66 -13.27 -13.62 12.52
N THR A 67 -12.99 -13.17 13.75
CA THR A 67 -12.60 -11.79 14.04
C THR A 67 -11.25 -11.43 13.40
N VAL A 68 -10.24 -12.29 13.58
CA VAL A 68 -8.90 -12.06 13.00
C VAL A 68 -8.96 -12.07 11.46
N SER A 69 -9.75 -12.97 10.88
CA SER A 69 -9.93 -13.08 9.43
C SER A 69 -10.59 -11.83 8.83
N ARG A 70 -11.59 -11.26 9.51
CA ARG A 70 -12.20 -9.98 9.10
C ARG A 70 -11.17 -8.86 9.12
N ARG A 71 -10.41 -8.73 10.21
CA ARG A 71 -9.33 -7.75 10.33
C ARG A 71 -8.28 -7.93 9.22
N ARG A 72 -7.87 -9.16 8.91
CA ARG A 72 -6.93 -9.45 7.82
C ARG A 72 -7.45 -8.92 6.47
N LYS A 73 -8.72 -9.18 6.16
CA LYS A 73 -9.36 -8.71 4.92
C LYS A 73 -9.45 -7.18 4.86
N GLU A 74 -9.70 -6.50 5.97
CA GLU A 74 -9.71 -5.04 6.03
C GLU A 74 -8.31 -4.45 5.75
N ILE A 75 -7.26 -5.06 6.32
CA ILE A 75 -5.87 -4.65 6.06
C ILE A 75 -5.49 -4.94 4.61
N GLU A 76 -5.92 -6.07 4.05
CA GLU A 76 -5.70 -6.44 2.64
C GLU A 76 -6.36 -5.43 1.67
N ALA A 77 -7.54 -4.94 2.01
CA ALA A 77 -8.21 -3.88 1.25
C ALA A 77 -7.40 -2.57 1.29
N ARG A 78 -6.94 -2.15 2.48
CA ARG A 78 -6.06 -0.98 2.65
C ARG A 78 -4.76 -1.11 1.83
N LYS A 79 -4.15 -2.31 1.85
CA LYS A 79 -2.96 -2.63 1.06
C LYS A 79 -3.22 -2.45 -0.44
N THR A 80 -4.32 -3.00 -0.93
CA THR A 80 -4.71 -2.88 -2.34
C THR A 80 -4.94 -1.43 -2.74
N GLU A 81 -5.57 -0.63 -1.87
CA GLU A 81 -5.81 0.79 -2.11
C GLU A 81 -4.50 1.57 -2.21
N ILE A 82 -3.54 1.34 -1.30
CA ILE A 82 -2.27 2.06 -1.33
C ILE A 82 -1.41 1.69 -2.54
N GLU A 83 -1.43 0.42 -2.94
CA GLU A 83 -0.75 -0.04 -4.17
C GLU A 83 -1.33 0.62 -5.42
N ARG A 84 -2.66 0.82 -5.48
CA ARG A 84 -3.31 1.57 -6.56
C ARG A 84 -2.88 3.03 -6.57
N LYS A 85 -2.80 3.69 -5.41
CA LYS A 85 -2.33 5.08 -5.29
C LYS A 85 -0.89 5.21 -5.76
N ILE A 86 0.01 4.35 -5.28
CA ILE A 86 1.42 4.34 -5.70
C ILE A 86 1.55 4.19 -7.21
N ARG A 87 0.79 3.26 -7.81
CA ARG A 87 0.78 3.08 -9.27
C ARG A 87 0.34 4.35 -10.01
N GLY A 88 -0.76 4.98 -9.57
CA GLY A 88 -1.24 6.22 -10.17
C GLY A 88 -0.20 7.35 -10.14
N TYR A 89 0.40 7.60 -8.98
CA TYR A 89 1.46 8.61 -8.84
C TYR A 89 2.72 8.25 -9.63
N SER A 90 3.07 6.97 -9.74
CA SER A 90 4.23 6.52 -10.54
C SER A 90 4.02 6.75 -12.04
N GLU A 91 2.80 6.52 -12.53
CA GLU A 91 2.42 6.82 -13.92
C GLU A 91 2.44 8.33 -14.19
N GLU A 92 1.91 9.13 -13.27
CA GLU A 92 1.92 10.60 -13.36
C GLU A 92 3.35 11.15 -13.36
N LYS A 93 4.20 10.64 -12.45
CA LYS A 93 5.64 10.92 -12.43
C LYS A 93 6.28 10.69 -13.79
N SER A 94 6.03 9.52 -14.39
CA SER A 94 6.59 9.17 -15.71
C SER A 94 6.11 10.12 -16.81
N LYS A 95 4.83 10.52 -16.80
CA LYS A 95 4.29 11.48 -17.79
C LYS A 95 4.96 12.85 -17.67
N ILE A 96 5.13 13.37 -16.45
CA ILE A 96 5.78 14.66 -16.21
C ILE A 96 7.25 14.61 -16.60
N GLN A 97 7.97 13.54 -16.26
CA GLN A 97 9.37 13.37 -16.66
C GLN A 97 9.55 13.39 -18.18
N LYS A 98 8.72 12.64 -18.93
CA LYS A 98 8.71 12.67 -20.39
C LYS A 98 8.39 14.06 -20.94
N ARG A 99 7.46 14.78 -20.30
CA ARG A 99 7.10 16.14 -20.71
C ARG A 99 8.26 17.13 -20.50
N ILE A 100 8.96 17.04 -19.37
CA ILE A 100 10.16 17.82 -19.09
C ILE A 100 11.24 17.52 -20.13
N GLU A 101 11.48 16.24 -20.43
CA GLU A 101 12.47 15.80 -21.42
C GLU A 101 12.19 16.36 -22.81
N TYR A 102 10.93 16.29 -23.26
CA TYR A 102 10.50 16.86 -24.55
C TYR A 102 10.71 18.38 -24.63
N LEU A 103 10.52 19.08 -23.52
CA LEU A 103 10.64 20.53 -23.44
C LEU A 103 12.08 21.00 -23.19
N LYS A 104 13.04 20.12 -22.90
CA LYS A 104 14.45 20.49 -22.82
C LYS A 104 14.95 20.85 -24.22
N PRO A 105 15.66 21.98 -24.40
CA PRO A 105 16.31 22.29 -25.66
C PRO A 105 17.27 21.15 -26.02
N ARG A 106 17.18 20.61 -27.24
CA ARG A 106 18.25 19.76 -27.77
C ARG A 106 19.45 20.68 -27.98
N SER A 107 20.48 20.49 -27.16
CA SER A 107 21.81 21.05 -27.40
C SER A 107 22.42 20.39 -28.62
#